data_AF-A0A6M0S500-F1
#
_entry.id   AF-A0A6M0S500-F1
#
_cell.length_a   1.000
_cell.length_b   1.000
_cell.length_c   1.000
_cell.angle_alpha   90.00
_cell.angle_beta   90.00
_cell.angle_gamma   90.00
#
_symmetry.space_group_name_H-M   'P 1'
#
loop_
_entity.id
_entity.type
_entity.pdbx_description
1 polymer ?
#
loop_
_entity_poly.entity_id
_entity_poly.type
_entity_poly.pdbx_seq_one_letter_code
_entity_poly.pdbx_strand_id
1 'polypeptide(L)'
;MVASQDSNEQVLAAFQKILADRKKLGSRIATKEQEAAAAKNAQMLDVASAYTVDGIVKGLADLQLEFGSIVTELSEKLTAESLKLGELDQAIEIETRHLQTLKQIRVVADTLHLLTQEHQDKLRSLEQTETEQQAALEKEMTEVRSHWAKDQADFEQTVREQTERLTKGRERQEADYQYELERKQTVDANEFDETRRNQEKELQDTGQVNDRQWTERERILEENQPLLDDYQQRVDVFSAELSELVDITRENAATAVQQNADVQAELLEKEWEATKQGYEFTIQSLEQKIQEQTQQIESINTQLQETMQQSHTLTIKAFEKSSSTADSQERGG
;
A
#
# COMPACT_ATOMS: atom_id res chain seq x y z
N MET A 1 47.29 144.87 -135.02
CA MET A 1 48.37 145.22 -135.96
C MET A 1 48.28 144.27 -137.15
N VAL A 2 48.20 144.83 -138.35
CA VAL A 2 48.62 144.27 -139.68
C VAL A 2 47.85 143.01 -140.15
N ALA A 3 46.86 143.14 -141.04
CA ALA A 3 46.98 143.23 -142.51
C ALA A 3 47.43 141.88 -143.12
N SER A 4 46.55 141.08 -143.74
CA SER A 4 45.95 141.22 -145.08
C SER A 4 46.83 140.67 -146.23
N GLN A 5 46.19 139.98 -147.17
CA GLN A 5 46.49 139.94 -148.62
C GLN A 5 47.16 138.73 -149.30
N ASP A 6 47.46 137.61 -148.64
CA ASP A 6 47.76 136.35 -149.37
C ASP A 6 46.48 135.54 -149.73
N SER A 7 45.32 136.20 -149.67
CA SER A 7 43.98 135.60 -149.78
C SER A 7 43.39 135.61 -151.19
N ASN A 8 44.03 136.12 -152.25
CA ASN A 8 43.37 136.18 -153.57
C ASN A 8 43.91 135.16 -154.58
N GLU A 9 45.23 134.93 -154.66
CA GLU A 9 45.77 133.91 -155.56
C GLU A 9 45.56 132.48 -155.04
N GLN A 10 45.69 132.27 -153.72
CA GLN A 10 45.39 130.98 -153.11
C GLN A 10 43.89 130.64 -153.14
N VAL A 11 43.01 131.64 -153.03
CA VAL A 11 41.56 131.43 -153.11
C VAL A 11 41.12 131.15 -154.54
N LEU A 12 41.69 131.80 -155.56
CA LEU A 12 41.38 131.48 -156.96
C LEU A 12 41.95 130.13 -157.40
N ALA A 13 43.17 129.78 -157.00
CA ALA A 13 43.74 128.47 -157.28
C ALA A 13 42.99 127.35 -156.54
N ALA A 14 42.63 127.55 -155.27
CA ALA A 14 41.78 126.61 -154.53
C ALA A 14 40.38 126.51 -155.13
N PHE A 15 39.78 127.61 -155.59
CA PHE A 15 38.44 127.61 -156.19
C PHE A 15 38.43 126.91 -157.56
N GLN A 16 39.47 127.09 -158.38
CA GLN A 16 39.61 126.34 -159.63
C GLN A 16 39.87 124.84 -159.38
N LYS A 17 40.63 124.50 -158.33
CA LYS A 17 40.81 123.10 -157.89
C LYS A 17 39.48 122.47 -157.44
N ILE A 18 38.68 123.21 -156.67
CA ILE A 18 37.35 122.77 -156.19
C ILE A 18 36.35 122.63 -157.35
N LEU A 19 36.38 123.52 -158.35
CA LEU A 19 35.53 123.37 -159.54
C LEU A 19 35.94 122.17 -160.42
N ALA A 20 37.25 121.88 -160.52
CA ALA A 20 37.75 120.69 -161.20
C ALA A 20 37.35 119.41 -160.46
N ASP A 21 37.40 119.42 -159.12
CA ASP A 21 36.97 118.29 -158.29
C ASP A 21 35.46 118.07 -158.36
N ARG A 22 34.64 119.15 -158.38
CA ARG A 22 33.18 119.03 -158.55
C ARG A 22 32.76 118.55 -159.94
N LYS A 23 33.44 118.96 -161.02
CA LYS A 23 33.14 118.45 -162.38
C LYS A 23 33.58 116.99 -162.57
N LYS A 24 34.60 116.51 -161.84
CA LYS A 24 35.03 115.10 -161.87
C LYS A 24 34.18 114.17 -160.98
N LEU A 25 33.44 114.72 -160.02
CA LEU A 25 32.40 114.01 -159.24
C LEU A 25 31.03 113.95 -159.97
N GLY A 26 30.95 114.39 -161.23
CA GLY A 26 29.75 114.37 -162.07
C GLY A 26 29.46 113.05 -162.82
N SER A 27 30.27 112.00 -162.64
CA SER A 27 30.04 110.72 -163.31
C SER A 27 30.69 109.54 -162.60
N ARG A 28 30.32 109.34 -161.33
CA ARG A 28 30.38 108.09 -160.53
C ARG A 28 30.06 108.45 -159.08
N ILE A 29 29.63 107.45 -158.29
CA ILE A 29 29.72 107.31 -156.81
C ILE A 29 28.35 106.86 -156.26
N ALA A 30 28.13 105.56 -156.00
CA ALA A 30 28.72 104.69 -154.95
C ALA A 30 28.12 105.03 -153.57
N THR A 31 27.05 104.34 -153.16
CA THR A 31 26.95 103.09 -152.35
C THR A 31 26.53 103.40 -150.92
N LYS A 32 25.38 102.83 -150.52
CA LYS A 32 24.64 103.01 -149.26
C LYS A 32 25.44 102.82 -147.95
N GLU A 33 26.70 102.40 -148.01
CA GLU A 33 27.57 102.22 -146.84
C GLU A 33 28.00 103.55 -146.19
N GLN A 34 28.16 104.64 -146.96
CA GLN A 34 28.54 105.93 -146.39
C GLN A 34 27.38 106.68 -145.73
N GLU A 35 26.14 106.46 -146.17
CA GLU A 35 24.95 107.00 -145.48
C GLU A 35 24.69 106.26 -144.14
N ALA A 36 24.98 104.96 -144.07
CA ALA A 36 24.86 104.19 -142.83
C ALA A 36 25.93 104.55 -141.78
N ALA A 37 27.16 104.84 -142.20
CA ALA A 37 28.23 105.30 -141.31
C ALA A 37 28.00 106.73 -140.79
N ALA A 38 27.47 107.63 -141.63
CA ALA A 38 27.08 108.97 -141.21
C ALA A 38 25.89 108.94 -140.22
N ALA A 39 24.91 108.07 -140.45
CA ALA A 39 23.79 107.89 -139.53
C ALA A 39 24.22 107.31 -138.16
N LYS A 40 25.14 106.34 -138.13
CA LYS A 40 25.71 105.83 -136.87
C LYS A 40 26.56 106.88 -136.14
N ASN A 41 27.35 107.66 -136.86
CA ASN A 41 28.15 108.72 -136.24
C ASN A 41 27.28 109.87 -135.72
N ALA A 42 26.17 110.19 -136.39
CA ALA A 42 25.17 111.14 -135.88
C ALA A 42 24.49 110.61 -134.61
N GLN A 43 24.09 109.33 -134.56
CA GLN A 43 23.53 108.72 -133.35
C GLN A 43 24.53 108.65 -132.19
N MET A 44 25.81 108.37 -132.45
CA MET A 44 26.84 108.38 -131.40
C MET A 44 27.12 109.78 -130.87
N LEU A 45 27.05 110.81 -131.72
CA LEU A 45 27.23 112.21 -131.28
C LEU A 45 26.03 112.71 -130.46
N ASP A 46 24.82 112.25 -130.78
CA ASP A 46 23.58 112.58 -130.06
C ASP A 46 23.50 111.87 -128.70
N VAL A 47 23.99 110.63 -128.62
CA VAL A 47 24.13 109.90 -127.35
C VAL A 47 25.27 110.48 -126.50
N ALA A 48 26.37 110.94 -127.12
CA ALA A 48 27.49 111.55 -126.41
C ALA A 48 27.19 112.97 -125.88
N SER A 49 26.34 113.75 -126.56
CA SER A 49 25.90 115.07 -126.10
C SER A 49 24.86 115.01 -124.97
N ALA A 50 24.16 113.87 -124.82
CA ALA A 50 23.25 113.60 -123.71
C ALA A 50 23.99 113.23 -122.41
N TYR A 51 25.23 112.73 -122.49
CA TYR A 51 26.10 112.52 -121.32
C TYR A 51 26.70 113.85 -120.86
N THR A 52 25.87 114.70 -120.31
CA THR A 52 26.30 115.88 -119.56
C THR A 52 26.89 115.44 -118.22
N VAL A 53 27.89 116.18 -117.72
CA VAL A 53 28.49 115.94 -116.39
C VAL A 53 27.41 115.86 -115.31
N ASP A 54 26.34 116.65 -115.47
CA ASP A 54 25.18 116.66 -114.59
C ASP A 54 24.39 115.33 -114.63
N GLY A 55 24.20 114.71 -115.80
CA GLY A 55 23.52 113.41 -115.93
C GLY A 55 24.32 112.24 -115.35
N ILE A 56 25.66 112.27 -115.46
CA ILE A 56 26.54 111.26 -114.84
C ILE A 56 26.57 111.46 -113.32
N VAL A 57 26.64 112.70 -112.84
CA VAL A 57 26.58 113.00 -111.40
C VAL A 57 25.22 112.64 -110.81
N LYS A 58 24.12 112.87 -111.54
CA LYS A 58 22.77 112.46 -111.12
C LYS A 58 22.62 110.94 -111.12
N GLY A 59 23.12 110.24 -112.13
CA GLY A 59 23.15 108.78 -112.16
C GLY A 59 24.03 108.19 -111.05
N LEU A 60 25.16 108.82 -110.73
CA LEU A 60 26.02 108.42 -109.61
C LEU A 60 25.35 108.70 -108.25
N ALA A 61 24.63 109.81 -108.13
CA ALA A 61 23.85 110.14 -106.95
C ALA A 61 22.66 109.20 -106.75
N ASP A 62 21.93 108.87 -107.81
CA ASP A 62 20.84 107.89 -107.80
C ASP A 62 21.36 106.50 -107.43
N LEU A 63 22.48 106.08 -108.01
CA LEU A 63 23.12 104.79 -107.69
C LEU A 63 23.64 104.77 -106.25
N GLN A 64 24.17 105.89 -105.73
CA GLN A 64 24.55 106.02 -104.32
C GLN A 64 23.35 105.98 -103.37
N LEU A 65 22.20 106.53 -103.79
CA LEU A 65 20.93 106.47 -103.05
C LEU A 65 20.34 105.06 -103.05
N GLU A 66 20.39 104.38 -104.20
CA GLU A 66 19.91 103.01 -104.39
C GLU A 66 20.81 102.01 -103.65
N PHE A 67 22.13 102.21 -103.65
CA PHE A 67 23.07 101.43 -102.84
C PHE A 67 22.86 101.68 -101.34
N GLY A 68 22.60 102.92 -100.93
CA GLY A 68 22.23 103.25 -99.55
C GLY A 68 20.91 102.59 -99.12
N SER A 69 19.93 102.55 -100.01
CA SER A 69 18.64 101.85 -99.85
C SER A 69 18.83 100.34 -99.70
N ILE A 70 19.60 99.69 -100.58
CA ILE A 70 19.84 98.24 -100.52
C ILE A 70 20.66 97.88 -99.28
N VAL A 71 21.63 98.71 -98.88
CA VAL A 71 22.43 98.49 -97.66
C VAL A 71 21.56 98.65 -96.40
N THR A 72 20.64 99.61 -96.39
CA THR A 72 19.68 99.78 -95.27
C THR A 72 18.69 98.63 -95.22
N GLU A 73 18.12 98.20 -96.35
CA GLU A 73 17.20 97.05 -96.41
C GLU A 73 17.91 95.73 -96.05
N LEU A 74 19.17 95.55 -96.48
CA LEU A 74 19.98 94.40 -96.10
C LEU A 74 20.33 94.43 -94.62
N SER A 75 20.63 95.60 -94.07
CA SER A 75 20.86 95.79 -92.63
C SER A 75 19.59 95.48 -91.84
N GLU A 76 18.42 95.96 -92.27
CA GLU A 76 17.13 95.65 -91.66
C GLU A 76 16.84 94.15 -91.71
N LYS A 77 17.03 93.49 -92.86
CA LYS A 77 16.89 92.03 -92.98
C LYS A 77 17.89 91.27 -92.12
N LEU A 78 19.14 91.71 -92.05
CA LEU A 78 20.17 91.09 -91.20
C LEU A 78 19.82 91.27 -89.71
N THR A 79 19.31 92.43 -89.31
CA THR A 79 18.85 92.68 -87.93
C THR A 79 17.62 91.85 -87.60
N ALA A 80 16.66 91.72 -88.52
CA ALA A 80 15.48 90.88 -88.34
C ALA A 80 15.84 89.39 -88.25
N GLU A 81 16.75 88.90 -89.10
CA GLU A 81 17.26 87.52 -89.01
C GLU A 81 18.11 87.30 -87.75
N SER A 82 18.89 88.29 -87.30
CA SER A 82 19.62 88.22 -86.03
C SER A 82 18.67 88.20 -84.81
N LEU A 83 17.57 88.94 -84.86
CA LEU A 83 16.54 88.90 -83.82
C LEU A 83 15.82 87.54 -83.80
N LYS A 84 15.42 87.02 -84.98
CA LYS A 84 14.85 85.67 -85.09
C LYS A 84 15.81 84.60 -84.57
N LEU A 85 17.10 84.71 -84.87
CA LEU A 85 18.12 83.78 -84.38
C LEU A 85 18.23 83.86 -82.85
N GLY A 86 18.20 85.08 -82.27
CA GLY A 86 18.17 85.26 -80.82
C GLY A 86 16.91 84.70 -80.15
N GLU A 87 15.73 84.88 -80.75
CA GLU A 87 14.48 84.27 -80.29
C GLU A 87 14.51 82.74 -80.39
N LEU A 88 15.09 82.19 -81.46
CA LEU A 88 15.29 80.75 -81.64
C LEU A 88 16.25 80.17 -80.60
N ASP A 89 17.37 80.83 -80.33
CA ASP A 89 18.33 80.40 -79.31
C ASP A 89 17.70 80.40 -77.91
N GLN A 90 16.90 81.43 -77.57
CA GLN A 90 16.15 81.46 -76.32
C GLN A 90 15.09 80.36 -76.25
N ALA A 91 14.37 80.10 -77.34
CA ALA A 91 13.40 79.02 -77.42
C ALA A 91 14.07 77.64 -77.25
N ILE A 92 15.24 77.43 -77.86
CA ILE A 92 16.05 76.21 -77.67
C ILE A 92 16.48 76.07 -76.21
N GLU A 93 16.89 77.15 -75.55
CA GLU A 93 17.27 77.10 -74.13
C GLU A 93 16.07 76.77 -73.23
N ILE A 94 14.89 77.32 -73.51
CA ILE A 94 13.66 77.00 -72.78
C ILE A 94 13.27 75.53 -73.01
N GLU A 95 13.30 75.06 -74.26
CA GLU A 95 12.91 73.70 -74.61
C GLU A 95 13.90 72.66 -74.07
N THR A 96 15.20 72.98 -74.04
CA THR A 96 16.22 72.12 -73.40
C THR A 96 16.04 72.02 -71.89
N ARG A 97 15.71 73.13 -71.21
CA ARG A 97 15.32 73.09 -69.78
C ARG A 97 14.03 72.29 -69.59
N HIS A 98 13.04 72.45 -70.47
CA HIS A 98 11.79 71.68 -70.39
C HIS A 98 12.05 70.18 -70.55
N LEU A 99 12.89 69.78 -71.51
CA LEU A 99 13.34 68.41 -71.70
C LEU A 99 14.07 67.86 -70.47
N GLN A 100 14.91 68.65 -69.81
CA GLN A 100 15.57 68.24 -68.56
C GLN A 100 14.55 67.99 -67.44
N THR A 101 13.57 68.89 -67.27
CA THR A 101 12.50 68.72 -66.29
C THR A 101 11.65 67.48 -66.58
N LEU A 102 11.31 67.22 -67.85
CA LEU A 102 10.55 66.02 -68.24
C LEU A 102 11.35 64.74 -67.97
N LYS A 103 12.67 64.75 -68.19
CA LYS A 103 13.55 63.63 -67.81
C LYS A 103 13.56 63.41 -66.30
N GLN A 104 13.65 64.47 -65.50
CA GLN A 104 13.59 64.37 -64.03
C GLN A 104 12.24 63.83 -63.55
N ILE A 105 11.13 64.34 -64.10
CA ILE A 105 9.79 63.84 -63.78
C ILE A 105 9.67 62.35 -64.14
N ARG A 106 10.20 61.94 -65.30
CA ARG A 106 10.20 60.53 -65.71
C ARG A 106 10.99 59.65 -64.73
N VAL A 107 12.19 60.06 -64.32
CA VAL A 107 12.98 59.32 -63.33
C VAL A 107 12.22 59.20 -62.01
N VAL A 108 11.63 60.29 -61.53
CA VAL A 108 10.83 60.25 -60.29
C VAL A 108 9.61 59.33 -60.44
N ALA A 109 8.88 59.40 -61.56
CA ALA A 109 7.75 58.53 -61.83
C ALA A 109 8.16 57.04 -61.89
N ASP A 110 9.27 56.73 -62.56
CA ASP A 110 9.82 55.37 -62.65
C ASP A 110 10.24 54.87 -61.25
N THR A 111 10.88 55.72 -60.43
CA THR A 111 11.26 55.35 -59.05
C THR A 111 10.04 55.16 -58.14
N LEU A 112 9.01 55.99 -58.27
CA LEU A 112 7.79 55.87 -57.49
C LEU A 112 7.02 54.61 -57.89
N HIS A 113 7.00 54.29 -59.19
CA HIS A 113 6.42 53.04 -59.69
C HIS A 113 7.15 51.82 -59.12
N LEU A 114 8.50 51.81 -59.18
CA LEU A 114 9.31 50.73 -58.61
C LEU A 114 9.06 50.57 -57.10
N LEU A 115 9.05 51.67 -56.35
CA LEU A 115 8.79 51.65 -54.90
C LEU A 115 7.38 51.12 -54.59
N THR A 116 6.39 51.52 -55.38
CA THR A 116 5.01 51.02 -55.24
C THR A 116 4.93 49.52 -55.49
N GLN A 117 5.64 49.02 -56.51
CA GLN A 117 5.72 47.60 -56.81
C GLN A 117 6.40 46.83 -55.67
N GLU A 118 7.54 47.31 -55.16
CA GLU A 118 8.21 46.70 -54.01
C GLU A 118 7.32 46.66 -52.76
N HIS A 119 6.54 47.72 -52.50
CA HIS A 119 5.59 47.73 -51.39
C HIS A 119 4.45 46.73 -51.59
N GLN A 120 3.92 46.61 -52.82
CA GLN A 120 2.90 45.61 -53.12
C GLN A 120 3.43 44.18 -52.96
N ASP A 121 4.67 43.91 -53.39
CA ASP A 121 5.29 42.61 -53.23
C ASP A 121 5.59 42.30 -51.76
N LYS A 122 6.02 43.30 -50.97
CA LYS A 122 6.17 43.17 -49.51
C LYS A 122 4.84 42.88 -48.83
N LEU A 123 3.76 43.60 -49.18
CA LEU A 123 2.43 43.36 -48.64
C LEU A 123 1.95 41.93 -48.95
N ARG A 124 2.09 41.47 -50.21
CA ARG A 124 1.77 40.09 -50.58
C ARG A 124 2.57 39.06 -49.80
N SER A 125 3.87 39.31 -49.61
CA SER A 125 4.72 38.40 -48.82
C SER A 125 4.28 38.34 -47.36
N LEU A 126 3.91 39.48 -46.77
CA LEU A 126 3.43 39.56 -45.40
C LEU A 126 2.08 38.85 -45.24
N GLU A 127 1.12 39.11 -46.13
CA GLU A 127 -0.17 38.43 -46.18
C GLU A 127 0.02 36.91 -46.31
N GLN A 128 0.91 36.47 -47.20
CA GLN A 128 1.22 35.06 -47.34
C GLN A 128 1.80 34.48 -46.04
N THR A 129 2.79 35.13 -45.42
CA THR A 129 3.35 34.64 -44.15
C THR A 129 2.33 34.61 -43.02
N GLU A 130 1.43 35.59 -42.95
CA GLU A 130 0.38 35.64 -41.93
C GLU A 130 -0.60 34.48 -42.13
N THR A 131 -1.06 34.24 -43.37
CA THR A 131 -1.96 33.12 -43.67
C THR A 131 -1.30 31.76 -43.41
N GLU A 132 -0.01 31.60 -43.72
CA GLU A 132 0.75 30.38 -43.41
C GLU A 132 0.89 30.17 -41.90
N GLN A 133 1.17 31.23 -41.13
CA GLN A 133 1.24 31.17 -39.67
C GLN A 133 -0.12 30.86 -39.04
N GLN A 134 -1.19 31.50 -39.50
CA GLN A 134 -2.55 31.22 -39.02
C GLN A 134 -2.93 29.77 -39.31
N ALA A 135 -2.67 29.27 -40.53
CA ALA A 135 -2.94 27.88 -40.88
C ALA A 135 -2.09 26.89 -40.06
N ALA A 136 -0.84 27.22 -39.74
CA ALA A 136 0.01 26.41 -38.87
C ALA A 136 -0.53 26.37 -37.43
N LEU A 137 -0.88 27.52 -36.87
CA LEU A 137 -1.47 27.62 -35.53
C LEU A 137 -2.81 26.90 -35.42
N GLU A 138 -3.67 27.00 -36.43
CA GLU A 138 -4.94 26.25 -36.46
C GLU A 138 -4.70 24.74 -36.45
N LYS A 139 -3.73 24.25 -37.23
CA LYS A 139 -3.34 22.83 -37.22
C LYS A 139 -2.84 22.42 -35.84
N GLU A 140 -1.89 23.14 -35.26
CA GLU A 140 -1.38 22.86 -33.91
C GLU A 140 -2.50 22.85 -32.87
N MET A 141 -3.41 23.82 -32.91
CA MET A 141 -4.57 23.86 -32.01
C MET A 141 -5.46 22.62 -32.17
N THR A 142 -5.73 22.19 -33.41
CA THR A 142 -6.55 20.98 -33.65
C THR A 142 -5.84 19.71 -33.19
N GLU A 143 -4.53 19.60 -33.39
CA GLU A 143 -3.72 18.47 -32.95
C GLU A 143 -3.65 18.39 -31.42
N VAL A 144 -3.40 19.51 -30.74
CA VAL A 144 -3.39 19.60 -29.28
C VAL A 144 -4.77 19.26 -28.70
N ARG A 145 -5.84 19.79 -29.27
CA ARG A 145 -7.22 19.45 -28.85
C ARG A 145 -7.51 17.97 -29.06
N SER A 146 -7.06 17.38 -30.16
CA SER A 146 -7.23 15.96 -30.43
C SER A 146 -6.46 15.10 -29.43
N HIS A 147 -5.20 15.44 -29.12
CA HIS A 147 -4.41 14.77 -28.09
C HIS A 147 -5.08 14.88 -26.73
N TRP A 148 -5.47 16.09 -26.31
CA TRP A 148 -6.15 16.29 -25.05
C TRP A 148 -7.45 15.49 -24.92
N ALA A 149 -8.24 15.42 -25.99
CA ALA A 149 -9.46 14.62 -26.01
C ALA A 149 -9.18 13.11 -25.87
N LYS A 150 -8.09 12.60 -26.47
CA LYS A 150 -7.65 11.21 -26.30
C LYS A 150 -7.16 10.96 -24.88
N ASP A 151 -6.29 11.82 -24.36
CA ASP A 151 -5.76 11.71 -23.00
C ASP A 151 -6.88 11.73 -21.96
N GLN A 152 -7.90 12.58 -22.17
CA GLN A 152 -9.07 12.63 -21.30
C GLN A 152 -9.91 11.35 -21.39
N ALA A 153 -10.12 10.79 -22.57
CA ALA A 153 -10.82 9.53 -22.75
C ALA A 153 -10.07 8.35 -22.09
N ASP A 154 -8.75 8.30 -22.28
CA ASP A 154 -7.89 7.28 -21.67
C ASP A 154 -7.88 7.42 -20.14
N PHE A 155 -7.79 8.65 -19.62
CA PHE A 155 -7.89 8.91 -18.19
C PHE A 155 -9.25 8.45 -17.64
N GLU A 156 -10.36 8.82 -18.27
CA GLU A 156 -11.69 8.37 -17.86
C GLU A 156 -11.82 6.83 -17.89
N GLN A 157 -11.25 6.17 -18.90
CA GLN A 157 -11.23 4.71 -18.97
C GLN A 157 -10.42 4.11 -17.81
N THR A 158 -9.22 4.62 -17.54
CA THR A 158 -8.40 4.10 -16.42
C THR A 158 -9.07 4.30 -15.07
N VAL A 159 -9.74 5.44 -14.85
CA VAL A 159 -10.53 5.68 -13.64
C VAL A 159 -11.66 4.67 -13.53
N ARG A 160 -12.43 4.45 -14.61
CA ARG A 160 -13.50 3.44 -14.63
C ARG A 160 -12.98 2.05 -14.30
N GLU A 161 -11.92 1.60 -14.97
CA GLU A 161 -11.29 0.30 -14.72
C GLU A 161 -10.80 0.14 -13.28
N GLN A 162 -10.18 1.18 -12.69
CA GLN A 162 -9.76 1.17 -11.30
C GLN A 162 -10.94 1.09 -10.34
N THR A 163 -11.99 1.88 -10.58
CA THR A 163 -13.20 1.85 -9.75
C THR A 163 -13.87 0.49 -9.79
N GLU A 164 -14.00 -0.13 -10.96
CA GLU A 164 -14.55 -1.49 -11.10
C GLU A 164 -13.68 -2.55 -10.44
N ARG A 165 -12.35 -2.43 -10.50
CA ARG A 165 -11.44 -3.34 -9.79
C ARG A 165 -11.61 -3.21 -8.28
N LEU A 166 -11.73 -1.99 -7.78
CA LEU A 166 -11.95 -1.73 -6.35
C LEU A 166 -13.32 -2.24 -5.89
N THR A 167 -14.39 -2.03 -6.65
CA THR A 167 -15.73 -2.52 -6.29
C THR A 167 -15.76 -4.04 -6.29
N LYS A 168 -15.26 -4.70 -7.35
CA LYS A 168 -15.14 -6.17 -7.39
C LYS A 168 -14.25 -6.71 -6.27
N GLY A 169 -13.19 -5.98 -5.90
CA GLY A 169 -12.33 -6.33 -4.77
C GLY A 169 -13.09 -6.28 -3.44
N ARG A 170 -13.87 -5.23 -3.20
CA ARG A 170 -14.71 -5.08 -2.00
C ARG A 170 -15.80 -6.15 -1.93
N GLU A 171 -16.51 -6.40 -3.03
CA GLU A 171 -17.55 -7.43 -3.11
C GLU A 171 -16.99 -8.83 -2.79
N ARG A 172 -15.80 -9.16 -3.32
CA ARG A 172 -15.12 -10.42 -2.99
C ARG A 172 -14.73 -10.49 -1.52
N GLN A 173 -14.14 -9.43 -0.97
CA GLN A 173 -13.76 -9.39 0.45
C GLN A 173 -14.97 -9.51 1.38
N GLU A 174 -16.08 -8.86 1.05
CA GLU A 174 -17.34 -8.98 1.81
C GLU A 174 -17.91 -10.40 1.73
N ALA A 175 -17.91 -11.01 0.55
CA ALA A 175 -18.35 -12.39 0.36
C ALA A 175 -17.46 -13.40 1.11
N ASP A 176 -16.13 -13.26 1.01
CA ASP A 176 -15.16 -14.11 1.70
C ASP A 176 -15.31 -13.97 3.22
N TYR A 177 -15.48 -12.74 3.72
CA TYR A 177 -15.70 -12.48 5.14
C TYR A 177 -17.00 -13.11 5.65
N GLN A 178 -18.11 -12.96 4.90
CA GLN A 178 -19.39 -13.59 5.25
C GLN A 178 -19.26 -15.12 5.27
N TYR A 179 -18.62 -15.69 4.25
CA TYR A 179 -18.36 -17.13 4.19
C TYR A 179 -17.51 -17.61 5.37
N GLU A 180 -16.43 -16.92 5.72
CA GLU A 180 -15.60 -17.26 6.87
C GLU A 180 -16.37 -17.16 8.19
N LEU A 181 -17.25 -16.16 8.33
CA LEU A 181 -18.08 -16.00 9.51
C LEU A 181 -19.08 -17.15 9.66
N GLU A 182 -19.80 -17.50 8.59
CA GLU A 182 -20.72 -18.64 8.57
C GLU A 182 -19.98 -19.96 8.83
N ARG A 183 -18.80 -20.14 8.23
CA ARG A 183 -17.94 -21.29 8.47
C ARG A 183 -17.51 -21.39 9.94
N LYS A 184 -17.12 -20.28 10.57
CA LYS A 184 -16.77 -20.27 11.99
C LYS A 184 -17.99 -20.60 12.86
N GLN A 185 -19.12 -19.96 12.62
CA GLN A 185 -20.36 -20.25 13.36
C GLN A 185 -20.78 -21.72 13.25
N THR A 186 -20.66 -22.33 12.06
CA THR A 186 -20.98 -23.75 11.88
C THR A 186 -19.98 -24.68 12.55
N VAL A 187 -18.69 -24.37 12.50
CA VAL A 187 -17.66 -25.12 13.24
C VAL A 187 -17.89 -25.02 14.75
N ASP A 188 -18.07 -23.81 15.27
CA ASP A 188 -18.31 -23.56 16.70
C ASP A 188 -19.59 -24.26 17.18
N ALA A 189 -20.66 -24.23 16.37
CA ALA A 189 -21.91 -24.94 16.68
C ALA A 189 -21.72 -26.47 16.71
N ASN A 190 -20.96 -27.02 15.76
CA ASN A 190 -20.66 -28.46 15.74
C ASN A 190 -19.80 -28.87 16.95
N GLU A 191 -18.75 -28.10 17.27
CA GLU A 191 -17.90 -28.35 18.46
C GLU A 191 -18.72 -28.25 19.76
N PHE A 192 -19.62 -27.28 19.87
CA PHE A 192 -20.53 -27.17 21.00
C PHE A 192 -21.49 -28.37 21.09
N ASP A 193 -22.07 -28.81 19.97
CA ASP A 193 -22.94 -29.98 19.96
C ASP A 193 -22.20 -31.29 20.30
N GLU A 194 -20.95 -31.44 19.84
CA GLU A 194 -20.09 -32.58 20.19
C GLU A 194 -19.73 -32.58 21.68
N THR A 195 -19.30 -31.45 22.23
CA THR A 195 -19.00 -31.32 23.66
C THR A 195 -20.23 -31.59 24.51
N ARG A 196 -21.41 -31.07 24.13
CA ARG A 196 -22.68 -31.37 24.81
C ARG A 196 -22.99 -32.86 24.79
N ARG A 197 -22.87 -33.54 23.64
CA ARG A 197 -23.10 -34.99 23.53
C ARG A 197 -22.14 -35.80 24.38
N ASN A 198 -20.87 -35.41 24.43
CA ASN A 198 -19.88 -36.11 25.25
C ASN A 198 -20.16 -35.93 26.74
N GLN A 199 -20.51 -34.72 27.18
CA GLN A 199 -20.92 -34.46 28.57
C GLN A 199 -22.18 -35.25 28.95
N GLU A 200 -23.17 -35.33 28.06
CA GLU A 200 -24.39 -36.11 28.31
C GLU A 200 -24.09 -37.61 28.47
N LYS A 201 -23.19 -38.15 27.64
CA LYS A 201 -22.71 -39.53 27.78
C LYS A 201 -21.94 -39.75 29.08
N GLU A 202 -21.02 -38.85 29.43
CA GLU A 202 -20.27 -38.95 30.68
C GLU A 202 -21.20 -38.89 31.91
N LEU A 203 -22.20 -38.00 31.90
CA LEU A 203 -23.21 -37.92 32.96
C LEU A 203 -24.05 -39.20 33.03
N GLN A 204 -24.43 -39.77 31.88
CA GLN A 204 -25.17 -41.02 31.83
C GLN A 204 -24.33 -42.20 32.36
N ASP A 205 -23.08 -42.32 31.94
CA ASP A 205 -22.17 -43.40 32.35
C ASP A 205 -21.84 -43.29 33.84
N THR A 206 -21.52 -42.09 34.32
CA THR A 206 -21.30 -41.84 35.75
C THR A 206 -22.56 -42.08 36.58
N GLY A 207 -23.73 -41.69 36.09
CA GLY A 207 -25.03 -42.03 36.68
C GLY A 207 -25.21 -43.53 36.83
N GLN A 208 -25.03 -44.31 35.76
CA GLN A 208 -25.15 -45.77 35.79
C GLN A 208 -24.15 -46.43 36.74
N VAL A 209 -22.90 -45.96 36.76
CA VAL A 209 -21.87 -46.49 37.68
C VAL A 209 -22.25 -46.20 39.13
N ASN A 210 -22.68 -44.97 39.42
CA ASN A 210 -23.12 -44.57 40.76
C ASN A 210 -24.34 -45.37 41.20
N ASP A 211 -25.35 -45.53 40.34
CA ASP A 211 -26.55 -46.31 40.64
C ASP A 211 -26.19 -47.76 40.99
N ARG A 212 -25.30 -48.40 40.20
CA ARG A 212 -24.79 -49.75 40.52
C ARG A 212 -24.09 -49.79 41.88
N GLN A 213 -23.22 -48.82 42.16
CA GLN A 213 -22.52 -48.75 43.45
C GLN A 213 -23.48 -48.54 44.62
N TRP A 214 -24.52 -47.72 44.45
CA TRP A 214 -25.57 -47.53 45.46
C TRP A 214 -26.36 -48.79 45.69
N THR A 215 -26.82 -49.46 44.63
CA THR A 215 -27.56 -50.73 44.77
C THR A 215 -26.73 -51.82 45.46
N GLU A 216 -25.43 -51.90 45.17
CA GLU A 216 -24.56 -52.88 45.82
C GLU A 216 -24.31 -52.52 47.29
N ARG A 217 -24.14 -51.24 47.61
CA ARG A 217 -24.04 -50.77 49.00
C ARG A 217 -25.32 -51.06 49.77
N GLU A 218 -26.49 -50.77 49.22
CA GLU A 218 -27.78 -51.06 49.83
C GLU A 218 -27.94 -52.56 50.07
N ARG A 219 -27.61 -53.40 49.08
CA ARG A 219 -27.61 -54.86 49.22
C ARG A 219 -26.71 -55.34 50.35
N ILE A 220 -25.47 -54.84 50.42
CA ILE A 220 -24.52 -55.19 51.49
C ILE A 220 -25.04 -54.75 52.86
N LEU A 221 -25.65 -53.57 52.96
CA LEU A 221 -26.22 -53.09 54.22
C LEU A 221 -27.41 -53.95 54.65
N GLU A 222 -28.30 -54.31 53.72
CA GLU A 222 -29.45 -55.17 53.97
C GLU A 222 -29.03 -56.59 54.38
N GLU A 223 -28.03 -57.17 53.72
CA GLU A 223 -27.50 -58.50 54.04
C GLU A 223 -26.79 -58.56 55.40
N ASN A 224 -26.13 -57.46 55.82
CA ASN A 224 -25.43 -57.39 57.10
C ASN A 224 -26.32 -56.95 58.27
N GLN A 225 -27.50 -56.37 58.00
CA GLN A 225 -28.46 -55.97 59.03
C GLN A 225 -28.79 -57.10 60.03
N PRO A 226 -29.15 -58.33 59.62
CA PRO A 226 -29.48 -59.38 60.59
C PRO A 226 -28.28 -59.84 61.42
N LEU A 227 -27.06 -59.80 60.86
CA LEU A 227 -25.84 -60.14 61.60
C LEU A 227 -25.53 -59.08 62.66
N LEU A 228 -25.74 -57.81 62.31
CA LEU A 228 -25.62 -56.71 63.26
C LEU A 228 -26.67 -56.80 64.37
N ASP A 229 -27.90 -57.16 64.04
CA ASP A 229 -28.97 -57.39 65.02
C ASP A 229 -28.64 -58.59 65.95
N ASP A 230 -28.10 -59.70 65.42
CA ASP A 230 -27.62 -60.85 66.23
C ASP A 230 -26.48 -60.44 67.16
N TYR A 231 -25.48 -59.70 66.66
CA TYR A 231 -24.39 -59.21 67.50
C TYR A 231 -24.86 -58.25 68.58
N GLN A 232 -25.81 -57.37 68.28
CA GLN A 232 -26.41 -56.49 69.28
C GLN A 232 -27.11 -57.31 70.38
N GLN A 233 -27.95 -58.29 69.99
CA GLN A 233 -28.62 -59.17 70.96
C GLN A 233 -27.63 -59.95 71.83
N ARG A 234 -26.57 -60.50 71.23
CA ARG A 234 -25.52 -61.20 71.99
C ARG A 234 -24.82 -60.28 72.96
N VAL A 235 -24.46 -59.06 72.55
CA VAL A 235 -23.80 -58.08 73.44
C VAL A 235 -24.73 -57.71 74.60
N ASP A 236 -26.02 -57.51 74.34
CA ASP A 236 -27.02 -57.17 75.36
C ASP A 236 -27.17 -58.31 76.40
N VAL A 237 -27.22 -59.57 75.94
CA VAL A 237 -27.43 -60.75 76.79
C VAL A 237 -26.13 -61.24 77.46
N PHE A 238 -24.96 -60.99 76.85
CA PHE A 238 -23.67 -61.52 77.32
C PHE A 238 -23.35 -61.13 78.77
N SER A 239 -23.71 -59.91 79.19
CA SER A 239 -23.48 -59.47 80.57
C SER A 239 -24.29 -60.27 81.59
N ALA A 240 -25.53 -60.64 81.25
CA ALA A 240 -26.41 -61.44 82.08
C ALA A 240 -25.95 -62.91 82.12
N GLU A 241 -25.65 -63.51 80.96
CA GLU A 241 -25.10 -64.87 80.87
C GLU A 241 -23.79 -65.02 81.63
N LEU A 242 -22.89 -64.03 81.53
CA LEU A 242 -21.63 -64.02 82.28
C LEU A 242 -21.88 -63.94 83.79
N SER A 243 -22.80 -63.08 84.23
CA SER A 243 -23.17 -63.00 85.66
C SER A 243 -23.76 -64.32 86.17
N GLU A 244 -24.70 -64.91 85.43
CA GLU A 244 -25.33 -66.18 85.79
C GLU A 244 -24.31 -67.32 85.84
N LEU A 245 -23.41 -67.41 84.85
CA LEU A 245 -22.35 -68.42 84.84
C LEU A 245 -21.36 -68.23 85.99
N VAL A 246 -21.03 -66.98 86.34
CA VAL A 246 -20.19 -66.66 87.51
C VAL A 246 -20.89 -67.08 88.81
N ASP A 247 -22.19 -66.84 88.94
CA ASP A 247 -22.94 -67.21 90.14
C ASP A 247 -23.09 -68.73 90.26
N ILE A 248 -23.41 -69.45 89.19
CA ILE A 248 -23.46 -70.92 89.15
C ILE A 248 -22.09 -71.52 89.49
N THR A 249 -21.00 -71.01 88.90
CA THR A 249 -19.65 -71.51 89.20
C THR A 249 -19.23 -71.19 90.63
N ARG A 250 -19.63 -70.04 91.19
CA ARG A 250 -19.42 -69.71 92.60
C ARG A 250 -20.20 -70.64 93.52
N GLU A 251 -21.46 -70.95 93.21
CA GLU A 251 -22.30 -71.86 93.99
C GLU A 251 -21.78 -73.30 93.92
N ASN A 252 -21.40 -73.79 92.74
CA ASN A 252 -20.78 -75.10 92.58
C ASN A 252 -19.42 -75.20 93.31
N ALA A 253 -18.61 -74.14 93.28
CA ALA A 253 -17.37 -74.10 94.06
C ALA A 253 -17.65 -74.09 95.57
N ALA A 254 -18.63 -73.31 96.03
CA ALA A 254 -19.02 -73.25 97.43
C ALA A 254 -19.55 -74.61 97.94
N THR A 255 -20.42 -75.26 97.17
CA THR A 255 -20.96 -76.60 97.50
C THR A 255 -19.87 -77.67 97.48
N ALA A 256 -18.96 -77.65 96.51
CA ALA A 256 -17.82 -78.59 96.48
C ALA A 256 -16.86 -78.39 97.67
N VAL A 257 -16.63 -77.14 98.09
CA VAL A 257 -15.85 -76.83 99.30
C VAL A 257 -16.59 -77.31 100.55
N GLN A 258 -17.90 -77.07 100.64
CA GLN A 258 -18.72 -77.51 101.77
C GLN A 258 -18.74 -79.04 101.88
N GLN A 259 -18.99 -79.76 100.79
CA GLN A 259 -18.97 -81.22 100.77
C GLN A 259 -17.60 -81.79 101.17
N ASN A 260 -16.50 -81.20 100.70
CA ASN A 260 -15.16 -81.61 101.14
C ASN A 260 -14.94 -81.32 102.63
N ALA A 261 -15.40 -80.18 103.14
CA ALA A 261 -15.30 -79.85 104.55
C ALA A 261 -16.14 -80.81 105.42
N ASP A 262 -17.36 -81.15 104.99
CA ASP A 262 -18.25 -82.09 105.67
C ASP A 262 -17.64 -83.51 105.68
N VAL A 263 -17.11 -83.99 104.54
CA VAL A 263 -16.41 -85.28 104.47
C VAL A 263 -15.17 -85.30 105.37
N GLN A 264 -14.39 -84.20 105.42
CA GLN A 264 -13.25 -84.08 106.32
C GLN A 264 -13.70 -84.09 107.80
N ALA A 265 -14.79 -83.41 108.14
CA ALA A 265 -15.34 -83.41 109.48
C ALA A 265 -15.85 -84.80 109.89
N GLU A 266 -16.57 -85.50 109.01
CA GLU A 266 -17.03 -86.88 109.25
C GLU A 266 -15.85 -87.85 109.41
N LEU A 267 -14.78 -87.71 108.61
CA LEU A 267 -13.56 -88.49 108.76
C LEU A 267 -12.89 -88.24 110.12
N LEU A 268 -12.75 -86.97 110.52
CA LEU A 268 -12.20 -86.61 111.83
C LEU A 268 -13.05 -87.15 112.98
N GLU A 269 -14.37 -87.10 112.87
CA GLU A 269 -15.30 -87.66 113.86
C GLU A 269 -15.14 -89.18 113.96
N LYS A 270 -15.07 -89.89 112.84
CA LYS A 270 -14.82 -91.35 112.83
C LYS A 270 -13.44 -91.73 113.35
N GLU A 271 -12.40 -90.95 113.05
CA GLU A 271 -11.06 -91.15 113.62
C GLU A 271 -11.09 -90.96 115.15
N TRP A 272 -11.85 -89.98 115.65
CA TRP A 272 -12.06 -89.77 117.07
C TRP A 272 -12.85 -90.91 117.73
N GLU A 273 -13.93 -91.39 117.10
CA GLU A 273 -14.69 -92.55 117.60
C GLU A 273 -13.85 -93.83 117.62
N ALA A 274 -13.07 -94.08 116.56
CA ALA A 274 -12.17 -95.23 116.48
C ALA A 274 -11.07 -95.18 117.54
N THR A 275 -10.47 -94.00 117.77
CA THR A 275 -9.49 -93.82 118.85
C THR A 275 -10.13 -93.99 120.22
N LYS A 276 -11.34 -93.47 120.45
CA LYS A 276 -12.12 -93.69 121.67
C LYS A 276 -12.39 -95.18 121.91
N GLN A 277 -12.87 -95.92 120.90
CA GLN A 277 -13.09 -97.37 120.99
C GLN A 277 -11.77 -98.12 121.26
N GLY A 278 -10.67 -97.70 120.64
CA GLY A 278 -9.34 -98.22 120.93
C GLY A 278 -8.97 -98.05 122.41
N TYR A 279 -9.18 -96.86 122.97
CA TYR A 279 -8.97 -96.62 124.40
C TYR A 279 -9.92 -97.46 125.27
N GLU A 280 -11.20 -97.58 124.92
CA GLU A 280 -12.16 -98.44 125.64
C GLU A 280 -11.73 -99.92 125.63
N PHE A 281 -11.27 -100.47 124.50
CA PHE A 281 -10.74 -101.84 124.44
C PHE A 281 -9.48 -102.00 125.29
N THR A 282 -8.59 -101.00 125.32
CA THR A 282 -7.41 -101.07 126.21
C THR A 282 -7.81 -101.06 127.68
N ILE A 283 -8.82 -100.29 128.06
CA ILE A 283 -9.38 -100.29 129.42
C ILE A 283 -9.96 -101.66 129.75
N GLN A 284 -10.80 -102.23 128.88
CA GLN A 284 -11.37 -103.58 129.07
C GLN A 284 -10.28 -104.66 129.19
N SER A 285 -9.24 -104.61 128.36
CA SER A 285 -8.12 -105.54 128.45
C SER A 285 -7.35 -105.41 129.77
N LEU A 286 -7.12 -104.17 130.24
CA LEU A 286 -6.49 -103.92 131.54
C LEU A 286 -7.38 -104.39 132.70
N GLU A 287 -8.70 -104.19 132.63
CA GLU A 287 -9.66 -104.69 133.60
C GLU A 287 -9.69 -106.21 133.66
N GLN A 288 -9.72 -106.89 132.50
CA GLN A 288 -9.57 -108.35 132.43
C GLN A 288 -8.27 -108.82 133.07
N LYS A 289 -7.16 -108.13 132.80
CA LYS A 289 -5.85 -108.45 133.38
C LYS A 289 -5.85 -108.27 134.90
N ILE A 290 -6.50 -107.23 135.41
CA ILE A 290 -6.71 -107.02 136.86
C ILE A 290 -7.55 -108.15 137.44
N GLN A 291 -8.60 -108.59 136.74
CA GLN A 291 -9.48 -109.66 137.19
C GLN A 291 -8.75 -111.02 137.25
N GLU A 292 -7.96 -111.36 136.23
CA GLU A 292 -7.10 -112.55 136.21
C GLU A 292 -6.06 -112.52 137.34
N GLN A 293 -5.42 -111.37 137.56
CA GLN A 293 -4.49 -111.18 138.68
C GLN A 293 -5.20 -111.32 140.04
N THR A 294 -6.43 -110.83 140.15
CA THR A 294 -7.24 -110.98 141.37
C THR A 294 -7.57 -112.45 141.64
N GLN A 295 -7.95 -113.20 140.60
CA GLN A 295 -8.20 -114.64 140.71
C GLN A 295 -6.93 -115.44 141.04
N GLN A 296 -5.77 -115.05 140.51
CA GLN A 296 -4.49 -115.64 140.90
C GLN A 296 -4.15 -115.34 142.36
N ILE A 297 -4.41 -114.13 142.84
CA ILE A 297 -4.25 -113.78 144.26
C ILE A 297 -5.17 -114.64 145.12
N GLU A 298 -6.44 -114.81 144.75
CA GLU A 298 -7.38 -115.69 145.46
C GLU A 298 -6.93 -117.16 145.45
N SER A 299 -6.44 -117.69 144.33
CA SER A 299 -5.98 -119.08 144.25
C SER A 299 -4.72 -119.33 145.07
N ILE A 300 -3.79 -118.37 145.11
CA ILE A 300 -2.61 -118.42 145.98
C ILE A 300 -3.06 -118.36 147.45
N ASN A 301 -4.09 -117.56 147.77
CA ASN A 301 -4.62 -117.45 149.12
C ASN A 301 -5.33 -118.73 149.58
N THR A 302 -6.08 -119.41 148.70
CA THR A 302 -6.68 -120.71 148.99
C THR A 302 -5.63 -121.81 149.11
N GLN A 303 -4.60 -121.82 148.26
CA GLN A 303 -3.45 -122.73 148.41
C GLN A 303 -2.71 -122.50 149.74
N LEU A 304 -2.61 -121.26 150.21
CA LEU A 304 -2.05 -120.92 151.52
C LEU A 304 -2.94 -121.45 152.67
N GLN A 305 -4.26 -121.32 152.56
CA GLN A 305 -5.20 -121.87 153.54
C GLN A 305 -5.22 -123.41 153.55
N GLU A 306 -5.15 -124.06 152.39
CA GLU A 306 -5.07 -125.53 152.30
C GLU A 306 -3.75 -126.06 152.85
N THR A 307 -2.62 -125.40 152.58
CA THR A 307 -1.33 -125.78 153.20
C THR A 307 -1.32 -125.54 154.71
N MET A 308 -1.98 -124.48 155.20
CA MET A 308 -2.22 -124.32 156.64
C MET A 308 -3.05 -125.48 157.22
N GLN A 309 -4.15 -125.87 156.57
CA GLN A 309 -4.99 -126.97 157.05
C GLN A 309 -4.30 -128.34 156.98
N GLN A 310 -3.53 -128.61 155.93
CA GLN A 310 -2.73 -129.84 155.80
C GLN A 310 -1.65 -129.94 156.89
N SER A 311 -1.07 -128.82 157.34
CA SER A 311 -0.20 -128.80 158.53
C SER A 311 -0.96 -129.15 159.82
N HIS A 312 -2.22 -128.67 159.95
CA HIS A 312 -3.05 -128.93 161.12
C HIS A 312 -3.53 -130.39 161.19
N THR A 313 -3.87 -130.98 160.05
CA THR A 313 -4.31 -132.39 159.98
C THR A 313 -3.17 -133.40 160.18
N LEU A 314 -1.93 -133.05 159.81
CA LEU A 314 -0.74 -133.84 160.15
C LEU A 314 -0.39 -133.79 161.64
N THR A 315 -0.71 -132.69 162.33
CA THR A 315 -0.46 -132.54 163.77
C THR A 315 -1.45 -133.37 164.60
N ILE A 316 -2.72 -133.44 164.19
CA ILE A 316 -3.75 -134.20 164.94
C ILE A 316 -3.65 -135.71 164.66
N LYS A 317 -3.18 -136.15 163.48
CA LYS A 317 -2.88 -137.58 163.21
C LYS A 317 -1.70 -138.14 164.01
N ALA A 318 -0.93 -137.30 164.72
CA ALA A 318 0.21 -137.73 165.53
C ALA A 318 -0.07 -137.82 167.05
N PHE A 319 -1.26 -137.44 167.54
CA PHE A 319 -1.50 -137.32 168.99
C PHE A 319 -2.52 -138.29 169.63
N GLU A 320 -3.32 -139.07 168.89
CA GLU A 320 -4.35 -139.92 169.56
C GLU A 320 -4.39 -141.42 169.17
N LYS A 321 -3.61 -141.89 168.18
CA LYS A 321 -3.28 -143.34 168.06
C LYS A 321 -2.13 -143.72 168.99
N SER A 322 -2.26 -143.26 170.23
CA SER A 322 -1.53 -143.71 171.40
C SER A 322 -2.31 -143.45 172.70
N SER A 323 -3.68 -143.44 172.77
CA SER A 323 -4.34 -144.02 173.99
C SER A 323 -5.86 -144.34 174.23
N SER A 324 -6.32 -145.61 174.16
CA SER A 324 -6.83 -146.43 175.30
C SER A 324 -6.20 -147.86 175.42
N THR A 325 -5.03 -148.01 176.05
CA THR A 325 -4.03 -146.98 175.89
C THR A 325 -3.53 -146.94 174.44
N ALA A 326 -4.31 -147.38 173.42
CA ALA A 326 -4.63 -146.80 172.08
C ALA A 326 -5.69 -147.69 171.44
N ASP A 327 -6.77 -147.18 170.80
CA ASP A 327 -7.57 -147.82 169.70
C ASP A 327 -8.91 -147.06 169.47
N SER A 328 -9.65 -147.03 168.34
CA SER A 328 -9.76 -147.73 167.03
C SER A 328 -10.54 -146.75 166.08
N GLN A 329 -10.34 -146.61 164.76
CA GLN A 329 -10.81 -147.38 163.58
C GLN A 329 -11.58 -146.47 162.58
N GLU A 330 -11.48 -146.87 161.30
CA GLU A 330 -12.44 -146.69 160.19
C GLU A 330 -12.65 -145.29 159.58
N ARG A 331 -12.23 -144.97 158.35
CA ARG A 331 -12.34 -145.62 157.00
C ARG A 331 -13.78 -145.77 156.49
N GLY A 332 -14.00 -145.28 155.28
CA GLY A 332 -14.88 -145.92 154.31
C GLY A 332 -15.59 -144.96 153.37
N GLY A 333 -15.54 -145.23 152.07
CA GLY A 333 -16.40 -144.63 151.05
C GLY A 333 -15.67 -143.72 150.09
#